data_AF-A0A972HIK0-F1
#
_entry.id   AF-A0A972HIK0-F1
#
_cell.length_a   1.000
_cell.length_b   1.000
_cell.length_c   1.000
_cell.angle_alpha   90.00
_cell.angle_beta   90.00
_cell.angle_gamma   90.00
#
_symmetry.space_group_name_H-M   'P 1'
#
loop_
_entity.id
_entity.type
_entity.pdbx_description
1 polymer ?
#
loop_
_entity_poly.entity_id
_entity_poly.type
_entity_poly.pdbx_seq_one_letter_code
_entity_poly.pdbx_strand_id
1 'polypeptide(L)'
;MATVVGSATVTVAVANAAILLALTKSRLVARGQRQNRLGLPEFAEAVAWRSRTDAELGEAIDGAADLAVGLKPALTSVASRMQSGVSASSAVAALPRTDPEVALLSAAIELAYGTRIETERIFTDAAQSLRQRRLRRHDIASQAAQGRASATAMFVLPWIAVGVDLAISGASNVWSDPGLRLLMMVALNLSLLGALWSLALVSKVEALR
;
A
#
# COMPACT_ATOMS: atom_id res chain seq x y z
N MET A 1 -23.38 -26.07 -37.03
CA MET A 1 -22.79 -24.80 -36.56
C MET A 1 -22.84 -24.64 -35.02
N ALA A 2 -22.73 -25.71 -34.23
CA ALA A 2 -22.92 -25.65 -32.76
C ALA A 2 -21.62 -25.65 -31.93
N THR A 3 -20.48 -26.00 -32.53
CA THR A 3 -19.20 -26.19 -31.81
C THR A 3 -18.41 -24.90 -31.60
N VAL A 4 -18.57 -23.91 -32.48
CA VAL A 4 -17.81 -22.64 -32.42
C VAL A 4 -18.28 -21.73 -31.30
N VAL A 5 -19.57 -21.81 -30.92
CA VAL A 5 -20.12 -20.87 -29.93
C VAL A 5 -19.72 -21.28 -28.51
N GLY A 6 -19.60 -22.57 -28.19
CA GLY A 6 -19.19 -23.05 -26.86
C GLY A 6 -17.78 -22.60 -26.46
N SER A 7 -16.85 -22.48 -27.43
CA SER A 7 -15.48 -22.05 -27.17
C SER A 7 -15.42 -20.56 -26.80
N ALA A 8 -16.20 -19.70 -27.45
CA ALA A 8 -16.17 -18.25 -27.19
C ALA A 8 -16.60 -17.90 -25.75
N THR A 9 -17.64 -18.56 -25.22
CA THR A 9 -18.12 -18.33 -23.85
C THR A 9 -17.15 -18.78 -22.77
N VAL A 10 -16.51 -19.93 -22.97
CA VAL A 10 -15.47 -20.44 -22.05
C VAL A 10 -14.23 -19.54 -22.11
N THR A 11 -13.86 -19.09 -23.31
CA THR A 11 -12.71 -18.19 -23.50
C THR A 11 -12.91 -16.85 -22.79
N VAL A 12 -14.10 -16.26 -22.88
CA VAL A 12 -14.43 -15.00 -22.18
C VAL A 12 -14.39 -15.19 -20.66
N ALA A 13 -14.89 -16.33 -20.16
CA ALA A 13 -14.86 -16.62 -18.73
C ALA A 13 -13.45 -16.79 -18.16
N VAL A 14 -12.60 -17.53 -18.88
CA VAL A 14 -11.21 -17.74 -18.50
C VAL A 14 -10.42 -16.43 -18.61
N ALA A 15 -10.62 -15.64 -19.67
CA ALA A 15 -9.98 -14.34 -19.83
C ALA A 15 -10.32 -13.36 -18.70
N ASN A 16 -11.60 -13.29 -18.32
CA ASN A 16 -12.07 -12.42 -17.23
C ASN A 16 -11.49 -12.85 -15.88
N ALA A 17 -11.45 -14.16 -15.60
CA ALA A 17 -10.83 -14.69 -14.39
C ALA A 17 -9.32 -14.38 -14.32
N ALA A 18 -8.60 -14.52 -15.43
CA ALA A 18 -7.18 -14.22 -15.52
C ALA A 18 -6.88 -12.72 -15.28
N ILE A 19 -7.68 -11.83 -15.85
CA ILE A 19 -7.56 -10.38 -15.65
C ILE A 19 -7.77 -10.00 -14.18
N LEU A 20 -8.79 -10.56 -13.52
CA LEU A 20 -9.06 -10.32 -12.10
C LEU A 20 -7.91 -10.81 -11.19
N LEU A 21 -7.31 -11.96 -11.51
CA LEU A 21 -6.17 -12.52 -10.80
C LEU A 21 -4.88 -11.69 -10.97
N ALA A 22 -4.62 -11.19 -12.17
CA ALA A 22 -3.46 -10.33 -12.44
C ALA A 22 -3.57 -8.96 -11.74
N LEU A 23 -4.77 -8.36 -11.75
CA LEU A 23 -5.03 -7.07 -11.10
C LEU A 23 -4.96 -7.14 -9.57
N THR A 24 -5.41 -8.24 -8.97
CA THR A 24 -5.33 -8.45 -7.52
C THR A 24 -3.89 -8.66 -7.05
N LYS A 25 -3.09 -9.48 -7.75
CA LYS A 25 -1.68 -9.71 -7.41
C LYS A 25 -0.80 -8.47 -7.53
N SER A 26 -0.93 -7.72 -8.63
CA SER A 26 -0.07 -6.54 -8.88
C SER A 26 -0.23 -5.44 -7.82
N ARG A 27 -1.44 -5.21 -7.31
CA ARG A 27 -1.69 -4.22 -6.24
C ARG A 27 -1.21 -4.68 -4.85
N LEU A 28 -1.26 -5.97 -4.55
CA LEU A 28 -0.79 -6.53 -3.28
C LEU A 28 0.73 -6.37 -3.13
N VAL A 29 1.48 -6.65 -4.19
CA VAL A 29 2.95 -6.57 -4.19
C VAL A 29 3.43 -5.11 -4.11
N ALA A 30 2.81 -4.19 -4.84
CA ALA A 30 3.21 -2.78 -4.86
C ALA A 30 3.01 -2.06 -3.51
N ARG A 31 2.01 -2.45 -2.72
CA ARG A 31 1.74 -1.84 -1.41
C ARG A 31 2.60 -2.41 -0.29
N GLY A 32 2.83 -3.73 -0.28
CA GLY A 32 3.69 -4.37 0.71
C GLY A 32 5.15 -3.88 0.64
N GLN A 33 5.65 -3.57 -0.56
CA GLN A 33 7.02 -3.09 -0.74
C GLN A 33 7.24 -1.63 -0.31
N ARG A 34 6.23 -0.74 -0.39
CA ARG A 34 6.38 0.66 0.05
C ARG A 34 6.30 0.80 1.58
N GLN A 35 5.44 0.03 2.24
CA GLN A 35 5.17 0.19 3.68
C GLN A 35 6.25 -0.40 4.61
N ASN A 36 7.01 -1.41 4.17
CA ASN A 36 8.03 -2.04 5.01
C ASN A 36 9.44 -1.43 4.89
N ARG A 37 9.65 -0.45 3.99
CA ARG A 37 11.02 -0.06 3.57
C ARG A 37 11.63 1.14 4.28
N LEU A 38 10.88 1.86 5.12
CA LEU A 38 11.37 3.16 5.61
C LEU A 38 12.01 3.14 7.00
N GLY A 39 11.79 2.11 7.83
CA GLY A 39 12.47 1.97 9.13
C GLY A 39 12.46 3.22 10.03
N LEU A 40 11.47 4.11 9.82
CA LEU A 40 11.38 5.43 10.45
C LEU A 40 11.22 5.39 11.97
N PRO A 41 10.40 4.52 12.57
CA PRO A 41 10.31 4.47 14.03
C PRO A 41 11.62 3.97 14.64
N GLU A 42 12.29 3.00 14.02
CA GLU A 42 13.59 2.49 14.46
C GLU A 42 14.68 3.57 14.33
N PHE A 43 14.67 4.36 13.25
CA PHE A 43 15.52 5.55 13.10
C PHE A 43 15.28 6.56 14.22
N ALA A 44 14.03 6.94 14.50
CA ALA A 44 13.71 7.95 15.50
C ALA A 44 14.15 7.52 16.92
N GLU A 45 14.00 6.24 17.27
CA GLU A 45 14.50 5.72 18.55
C GLU A 45 16.03 5.74 18.64
N ALA A 46 16.72 5.41 17.55
CA ALA A 46 18.17 5.46 17.53
C ALA A 46 18.70 6.89 17.70
N VAL A 47 18.04 7.89 17.10
CA VAL A 47 18.35 9.30 17.34
C VAL A 47 18.10 9.67 18.80
N ALA A 48 16.95 9.31 19.37
CA ALA A 48 16.64 9.58 20.77
C ALA A 48 17.70 8.96 21.72
N TRP A 49 18.09 7.71 21.46
CA TRP A 49 19.11 7.02 22.27
C TRP A 49 20.48 7.70 22.18
N ARG A 50 20.89 8.14 20.99
CA ARG A 50 22.17 8.86 20.81
C ARG A 50 22.16 10.25 21.42
N SER A 51 21.01 10.92 21.44
CA SER A 51 20.87 12.19 22.13
C SER A 51 20.99 12.07 23.65
N ARG A 52 20.77 10.87 24.25
CA ARG A 52 21.08 10.62 25.66
C ARG A 52 22.57 10.58 25.96
N THR A 53 23.38 10.26 24.95
CA THR A 53 24.84 10.18 25.07
C THR A 53 25.53 11.51 24.71
N ASP A 54 24.80 12.63 24.79
CA ASP A 54 25.29 13.99 24.47
C ASP A 54 25.79 14.17 23.02
N ALA A 55 25.39 13.30 22.09
CA ALA A 55 25.70 13.47 20.69
C ALA A 55 24.95 14.67 20.11
N GLU A 56 25.64 15.50 19.31
CA GLU A 56 24.98 16.56 18.57
C GLU A 56 23.93 15.97 17.62
N LEU A 57 22.81 16.68 17.45
CA LEU A 57 21.67 16.18 16.67
C LEU A 57 22.07 15.74 15.24
N GLY A 58 23.02 16.42 14.61
CA GLY A 58 23.56 16.02 13.31
C GLY A 58 24.26 14.65 13.34
N GLU A 59 25.10 14.39 14.34
CA GLU A 59 25.79 13.10 14.52
C GLU A 59 24.82 11.96 14.90
N ALA A 60 23.82 12.29 15.72
CA ALA A 60 22.76 11.36 16.10
C ALA A 60 21.95 10.92 14.86
N ILE A 61 21.59 11.86 13.98
CA ILE A 61 20.90 11.60 12.70
C ILE A 61 21.79 10.77 11.76
N ASP A 62 23.05 11.15 11.58
CA ASP A 62 23.94 10.53 10.60
C ASP A 62 24.10 9.03 10.86
N GLY A 63 24.47 8.64 12.08
CA GLY A 63 24.66 7.20 12.34
C GLY A 63 23.38 6.46 12.72
N ALA A 64 22.22 7.12 12.78
CA ALA A 64 20.92 6.44 12.75
C ALA A 64 20.42 6.21 11.30
N ALA A 65 20.97 6.92 10.31
CA ALA A 65 20.46 6.95 8.92
C ALA A 65 20.39 5.56 8.25
N ASP A 66 21.23 4.62 8.66
CA ASP A 66 21.23 3.23 8.17
C ASP A 66 19.92 2.49 8.45
N LEU A 67 19.20 2.86 9.50
CA LEU A 67 17.91 2.26 9.85
C LEU A 67 16.80 2.72 8.91
N ALA A 68 16.95 3.88 8.28
CA ALA A 68 16.01 4.43 7.31
C ALA A 68 16.49 4.17 5.87
N VAL A 69 16.50 2.88 5.46
CA VAL A 69 17.10 2.40 4.19
C VAL A 69 16.66 3.20 2.95
N GLY A 70 15.39 3.65 2.89
CA GLY A 70 14.88 4.46 1.77
C GLY A 70 15.20 5.95 1.82
N LEU A 71 15.69 6.46 2.95
CA LEU A 71 15.95 7.88 3.20
C LEU A 71 17.39 8.17 3.61
N LYS A 72 18.23 7.15 3.77
CA LYS A 72 19.63 7.27 4.18
C LYS A 72 20.37 8.42 3.48
N PRO A 73 20.40 8.50 2.13
CA PRO A 73 21.16 9.57 1.46
C PRO A 73 20.64 10.98 1.76
N ALA A 74 19.33 11.11 1.98
CA ALA A 74 18.72 12.39 2.33
C ALA A 74 19.00 12.76 3.79
N LEU A 75 18.96 11.78 4.70
CA LEU A 75 19.23 11.99 6.13
C LEU A 75 20.71 12.28 6.41
N THR A 76 21.64 11.62 5.73
CA THR A 76 23.07 11.95 5.81
C THR A 76 23.36 13.35 5.26
N SER A 77 22.66 13.76 4.19
CA SER A 77 22.73 15.13 3.69
C SER A 77 22.19 16.16 4.69
N VAL A 78 21.05 15.87 5.35
CA VAL A 78 20.49 16.69 6.43
C VAL A 78 21.51 16.83 7.57
N ALA A 79 22.08 15.73 8.04
CA ALA A 79 23.08 15.72 9.09
C ALA A 79 24.31 16.56 8.74
N SER A 80 24.89 16.37 7.56
CA SER A 80 26.04 17.12 7.07
C SER A 80 25.78 18.63 7.01
N ARG A 81 24.59 19.04 6.54
CA ARG A 81 24.21 20.45 6.50
C ARG A 81 24.05 21.04 7.90
N MET A 82 23.43 20.31 8.82
CA MET A 82 23.27 20.74 10.21
C MET A 82 24.62 20.87 10.94
N GLN A 83 25.55 19.93 10.71
CA GLN A 83 26.93 20.01 11.21
C GLN A 83 27.70 21.21 10.62
N SER A 84 27.36 21.61 9.40
CA SER A 84 27.90 22.80 8.74
C SER A 84 27.26 24.12 9.22
N GLY A 85 26.40 24.09 10.24
CA GLY A 85 25.73 25.27 10.79
C GLY A 85 24.51 25.76 10.01
N VAL A 86 24.04 24.99 9.03
CA VAL A 86 22.82 25.29 8.28
C VAL A 86 21.59 25.08 9.16
N SER A 87 20.62 25.99 9.11
CA SER A 87 19.39 25.88 9.90
C SER A 87 18.63 24.58 9.60
N ALA A 88 18.05 23.96 10.62
CA ALA A 88 17.33 22.69 10.47
C ALA A 88 16.23 22.77 9.40
N SER A 89 15.44 23.84 9.36
CA SER A 89 14.38 24.05 8.36
C SER A 89 14.89 23.97 6.93
N SER A 90 16.02 24.59 6.64
CA SER A 90 16.67 24.52 5.33
C SER A 90 17.36 23.18 5.05
N ALA A 91 17.83 22.48 6.08
CA ALA A 91 18.44 21.17 5.96
C ALA A 91 17.39 20.10 5.60
N VAL A 92 16.28 20.02 6.34
CA VAL A 92 15.18 19.07 6.07
C VAL A 92 14.28 19.43 4.89
N ALA A 93 14.45 20.60 4.26
CA ALA A 93 13.77 20.92 3.01
C ALA A 93 14.06 19.94 1.86
N ALA A 94 15.20 19.22 1.93
CA ALA A 94 15.58 18.18 0.97
C ALA A 94 14.82 16.85 1.17
N LEU A 95 14.08 16.68 2.27
CA LEU A 95 13.31 15.46 2.53
C LEU A 95 12.00 15.46 1.72
N PRO A 96 11.56 14.30 1.19
CA PRO A 96 10.31 14.18 0.46
C PRO A 96 9.10 14.27 1.40
N ARG A 97 8.62 15.49 1.65
CA ARG A 97 7.46 15.79 2.53
C ARG A 97 6.11 15.31 1.99
N THR A 98 6.08 14.72 0.79
CA THR A 98 4.88 14.06 0.24
C THR A 98 4.45 12.85 1.06
N ASP A 99 5.37 12.23 1.82
CA ASP A 99 5.00 11.21 2.80
C ASP A 99 4.74 11.86 4.18
N PRO A 100 3.54 11.70 4.76
CA PRO A 100 3.22 12.27 6.07
C PRO A 100 4.09 11.73 7.21
N GLU A 101 4.69 10.53 7.08
CA GLU A 101 5.63 9.99 8.06
C GLU A 101 6.98 10.71 8.01
N VAL A 102 7.44 11.05 6.80
CA VAL A 102 8.66 11.84 6.57
C VAL A 102 8.45 13.30 6.97
N ALA A 103 7.25 13.86 6.73
CA ALA A 103 6.90 15.19 7.19
C ALA A 103 6.93 15.30 8.72
N LEU A 104 6.38 14.31 9.43
CA LEU A 104 6.43 14.25 10.89
C LEU A 104 7.87 14.16 11.40
N LEU A 105 8.70 13.34 10.76
CA LEU A 105 10.13 13.25 11.06
C LEU A 105 10.84 14.60 10.86
N SER A 106 10.56 15.29 9.76
CA SER A 106 11.17 16.60 9.46
C SER A 106 10.79 17.66 10.50
N ALA A 107 9.54 17.66 10.96
CA ALA A 107 9.08 18.55 12.03
C ALA A 107 9.75 18.23 13.37
N ALA A 108 9.96 16.94 13.69
CA ALA A 108 10.68 16.53 14.89
C ALA A 108 12.15 16.99 14.87
N ILE A 109 12.81 16.89 13.72
CA ILE A 109 14.19 17.39 13.53
C ILE A 109 14.25 18.92 13.71
N GLU A 110 13.32 19.66 13.12
CA GLU A 110 13.23 21.12 13.26
C GLU A 110 13.00 21.54 14.72
N LEU A 111 12.08 20.88 15.41
CA LEU A 111 11.74 21.16 16.80
C LEU A 111 12.92 20.86 17.73
N ALA A 112 13.57 19.70 17.57
CA ALA A 112 14.69 19.28 18.39
C ALA A 112 15.92 20.18 18.23
N TYR A 113 16.19 20.66 17.00
CA TYR A 113 17.29 21.59 16.76
C TYR A 113 17.10 22.93 17.49
N GLY A 114 15.85 23.39 17.62
CA GLY A 114 15.51 24.64 18.30
C GLY A 114 15.56 24.55 19.83
N THR A 115 15.15 23.42 20.42
CA THR A 115 15.03 23.30 21.88
C THR A 115 16.25 22.67 22.56
N ARG A 116 17.05 21.84 21.85
CA ARG A 116 18.26 21.10 22.31
C ARG A 116 18.10 20.17 23.52
N ILE A 117 17.41 20.62 24.58
CA ILE A 117 17.22 19.94 25.87
C ILE A 117 16.16 18.83 25.78
N GLU A 118 15.23 18.90 24.83
CA GLU A 118 14.11 17.95 24.71
C GLU A 118 14.25 16.97 23.54
N THR A 119 15.41 16.90 22.90
CA THR A 119 15.66 16.08 21.71
C THR A 119 15.22 14.62 21.90
N GLU A 120 15.62 14.00 23.01
CA GLU A 120 15.24 12.62 23.33
C GLU A 120 13.72 12.43 23.39
N ARG A 121 13.02 13.33 24.10
CA ARG A 121 11.58 13.27 24.28
C ARG A 121 10.86 13.45 22.94
N ILE A 122 11.28 14.43 22.15
CA ILE A 122 10.71 14.72 20.83
C ILE A 122 10.84 13.51 19.90
N PHE A 123 12.00 12.87 19.85
CA PHE A 123 12.21 11.71 19.00
C PHE A 123 11.54 10.43 19.53
N THR A 124 11.38 10.30 20.85
CA THR A 124 10.61 9.22 21.47
C THR A 124 9.12 9.34 21.15
N ASP A 125 8.56 10.54 21.27
CA ASP A 125 7.17 10.83 20.91
C ASP A 125 6.94 10.64 19.40
N ALA A 126 7.91 11.05 18.57
CA ALA A 126 7.88 10.82 17.13
C ALA A 126 7.91 9.32 16.80
N ALA A 127 8.78 8.53 17.43
CA ALA A 127 8.85 7.08 17.25
C ALA A 127 7.53 6.40 17.64
N GLN A 128 6.93 6.79 18.77
CA GLN A 128 5.65 6.26 19.21
C GLN A 128 4.52 6.63 18.25
N SER A 129 4.48 7.87 17.76
CA SER A 129 3.50 8.32 16.76
C SER A 129 3.65 7.56 15.44
N LEU A 130 4.88 7.35 14.96
CA LEU A 130 5.17 6.57 13.76
C LEU A 130 4.74 5.10 13.94
N ARG A 131 5.00 4.48 15.10
CA ARG A 131 4.52 3.13 15.42
C ARG A 131 3.01 3.04 15.42
N GLN A 132 2.32 3.97 16.10
CA GLN A 132 0.85 3.99 16.12
C GLN A 132 0.27 4.16 14.71
N ARG A 133 0.88 4.99 13.87
CA ARG A 133 0.48 5.15 12.47
C ARG A 133 0.72 3.89 11.67
N ARG A 134 1.87 3.21 11.87
CA ARG A 134 2.17 1.91 11.24
C ARG A 134 1.16 0.85 11.64
N LEU A 135 0.83 0.75 12.94
CA LEU A 135 -0.19 -0.17 13.46
C LEU A 135 -1.58 0.14 12.90
N ARG A 136 -2.05 1.40 12.97
CA ARG A 136 -3.34 1.80 12.39
C ARG A 136 -3.41 1.56 10.88
N ARG A 137 -2.31 1.80 10.15
CA ARG A 137 -2.23 1.49 8.71
C ARG A 137 -2.28 -0.01 8.47
N HIS A 138 -1.64 -0.82 9.30
CA HIS A 138 -1.72 -2.27 9.24
C HIS A 138 -3.15 -2.76 9.52
N ASP A 139 -3.83 -2.19 10.51
CA ASP A 139 -5.23 -2.52 10.84
C ASP A 139 -6.20 -2.06 9.74
N ILE A 140 -6.01 -0.86 9.20
CA ILE A 140 -6.79 -0.39 8.03
C ILE A 140 -6.48 -1.26 6.82
N ALA A 141 -5.23 -1.68 6.62
CA ALA A 141 -4.85 -2.55 5.52
C ALA A 141 -5.44 -3.95 5.70
N SER A 142 -5.49 -4.49 6.91
CA SER A 142 -6.08 -5.80 7.20
C SER A 142 -7.60 -5.76 7.06
N GLN A 143 -8.27 -4.72 7.56
CA GLN A 143 -9.71 -4.51 7.38
C GLN A 143 -10.05 -4.23 5.91
N ALA A 144 -9.26 -3.44 5.20
CA ALA A 144 -9.42 -3.23 3.76
C ALA A 144 -9.07 -4.49 2.96
N ALA A 145 -8.17 -5.35 3.42
CA ALA A 145 -7.87 -6.63 2.81
C ALA A 145 -9.01 -7.62 3.04
N GLN A 146 -9.63 -7.65 4.22
CA GLN A 146 -10.84 -8.43 4.49
C GLN A 146 -12.04 -7.92 3.68
N GLY A 147 -12.26 -6.60 3.63
CA GLY A 147 -13.32 -6.00 2.81
C GLY A 147 -13.09 -6.19 1.31
N ARG A 148 -11.84 -6.16 0.85
CA ARG A 148 -11.50 -6.53 -0.54
C ARG A 148 -11.63 -8.02 -0.77
N ALA A 149 -11.25 -8.89 0.18
CA ALA A 149 -11.38 -10.34 0.05
C ALA A 149 -12.86 -10.74 0.00
N SER A 150 -13.73 -10.11 0.80
CA SER A 150 -15.17 -10.35 0.75
C SER A 150 -15.78 -9.84 -0.57
N ALA A 151 -15.40 -8.64 -1.02
CA ALA A 151 -15.83 -8.13 -2.33
C ALA A 151 -15.33 -9.02 -3.48
N THR A 152 -14.06 -9.44 -3.44
CA THR A 152 -13.47 -10.32 -4.46
C THR A 152 -14.15 -11.69 -4.44
N ALA A 153 -14.47 -12.24 -3.27
CA ALA A 153 -15.23 -13.48 -3.16
C ALA A 153 -16.61 -13.35 -3.83
N MET A 154 -17.34 -12.26 -3.59
CA MET A 154 -18.62 -11.99 -4.26
C MET A 154 -18.49 -11.89 -5.78
N PHE A 155 -17.40 -11.32 -6.29
CA PHE A 155 -17.17 -11.22 -7.75
C PHE A 155 -16.69 -12.52 -8.38
N VAL A 156 -15.92 -13.34 -7.66
CA VAL A 156 -15.30 -14.58 -8.17
C VAL A 156 -16.22 -15.79 -8.03
N LEU A 157 -17.10 -15.83 -7.01
CA LEU A 157 -18.05 -16.93 -6.78
C LEU A 157 -18.92 -17.27 -8.02
N PRO A 158 -19.51 -16.30 -8.74
CA PRO A 158 -20.25 -16.59 -9.98
C PRO A 158 -19.41 -17.28 -11.05
N TRP A 159 -18.13 -16.91 -11.17
CA TRP A 159 -17.20 -17.53 -12.14
C TRP A 159 -16.78 -18.94 -11.73
N ILE A 160 -16.56 -19.18 -10.43
CA ILE A 160 -16.29 -20.52 -9.89
C ILE A 160 -17.51 -21.42 -10.12
N ALA A 161 -18.72 -20.94 -9.85
CA ALA A 161 -19.95 -21.68 -10.07
C ALA A 161 -20.11 -22.08 -11.55
N VAL A 162 -19.86 -21.15 -12.47
CA VAL A 162 -19.86 -21.43 -13.92
C VAL A 162 -18.78 -22.44 -14.30
N GLY A 163 -17.56 -22.32 -13.76
CA GLY A 163 -16.47 -23.25 -14.03
C GLY A 163 -16.74 -24.67 -13.52
N VAL A 164 -17.32 -24.80 -12.32
CA VAL A 164 -17.71 -26.08 -11.73
C VAL A 164 -18.86 -26.71 -12.53
N ASP A 165 -19.87 -25.93 -12.94
CA ASP A 165 -20.96 -26.43 -13.80
C ASP A 165 -20.46 -26.88 -15.18
N LEU A 166 -19.51 -26.16 -15.78
CA LEU A 166 -18.90 -26.58 -17.05
C LEU A 166 -18.07 -27.86 -16.91
N ALA A 167 -17.37 -28.04 -15.77
CA ALA A 167 -16.52 -29.20 -15.51
C ALA A 167 -17.30 -30.47 -15.12
N ILE A 168 -18.38 -30.33 -14.34
CA ILE A 168 -19.21 -31.46 -13.89
C ILE A 168 -20.24 -31.84 -14.95
N SER A 169 -20.86 -30.86 -15.61
CA SER A 169 -22.02 -31.05 -16.47
C SER A 169 -21.68 -31.09 -17.97
N GLY A 170 -20.43 -30.84 -18.36
CA GLY A 170 -20.00 -30.82 -19.77
C GLY A 170 -20.62 -29.69 -20.62
N ALA A 171 -21.09 -28.62 -19.96
CA ALA A 171 -22.10 -27.65 -20.42
C ALA A 171 -23.54 -28.16 -20.19
N SER A 172 -24.06 -27.87 -19.00
CA SER A 172 -25.46 -28.12 -18.63
C SER A 172 -26.45 -27.37 -19.54
N ASN A 173 -27.74 -27.73 -19.44
CA ASN A 173 -28.88 -27.13 -20.15
C ASN A 173 -28.93 -25.58 -20.17
N VAL A 174 -28.23 -24.92 -19.25
CA VAL A 174 -28.15 -23.45 -19.15
C VAL A 174 -27.39 -22.82 -20.32
N TRP A 175 -26.45 -23.54 -20.93
CA TRP A 175 -25.66 -23.07 -22.07
C TRP A 175 -26.21 -23.51 -23.42
N SER A 176 -27.09 -24.52 -23.45
CA SER A 176 -27.77 -25.00 -24.65
C SER A 176 -29.00 -24.17 -24.99
N ASP A 177 -29.68 -23.59 -23.99
CA ASP A 177 -30.76 -22.64 -24.20
C ASP A 177 -30.21 -21.24 -24.55
N PRO A 178 -30.51 -20.70 -25.76
CA PRO A 178 -30.01 -19.40 -26.19
C PRO A 178 -30.47 -18.23 -25.31
N GLY A 179 -31.65 -18.31 -24.67
CA GLY A 179 -32.16 -17.27 -23.78
C GLY A 179 -31.40 -17.23 -22.44
N LEU A 180 -31.25 -18.40 -21.80
CA LEU A 180 -30.47 -18.53 -20.56
C LEU A 180 -29.00 -18.21 -20.76
N ARG A 181 -28.45 -18.59 -21.92
CA ARG A 181 -27.08 -18.27 -22.30
C ARG A 181 -26.83 -16.76 -22.41
N LEU A 182 -27.76 -16.02 -23.03
CA LEU A 182 -27.62 -14.58 -23.20
C LEU A 182 -27.75 -13.87 -21.86
N LEU A 183 -28.68 -14.30 -21.00
CA LEU A 183 -28.80 -13.83 -19.61
C LEU A 183 -27.52 -14.10 -18.81
N MET A 184 -26.91 -15.27 -18.95
CA MET A 184 -25.68 -15.62 -18.26
C MET A 184 -24.50 -14.77 -18.75
N MET A 185 -24.38 -14.51 -20.05
CA MET A 185 -23.37 -13.60 -20.59
C MET A 185 -23.55 -12.17 -20.08
N VAL A 186 -24.79 -11.68 -19.99
CA VAL A 186 -25.07 -10.35 -19.44
C VAL A 186 -24.69 -10.28 -17.96
N ALA A 187 -25.06 -11.29 -17.16
CA ALA A 187 -24.72 -11.35 -15.74
C ALA A 187 -23.20 -11.38 -15.49
N LEU A 188 -22.47 -12.15 -16.29
CA LEU A 188 -21.01 -12.25 -16.24
C LEU A 188 -20.32 -10.92 -16.62
N ASN A 189 -20.81 -10.24 -17.67
CA ASN A 189 -20.29 -8.93 -18.05
C ASN A 189 -20.64 -7.84 -17.02
N LEU A 190 -21.84 -7.87 -16.42
CA LEU A 190 -22.18 -6.96 -15.32
C LEU A 190 -21.30 -7.19 -14.09
N SER A 191 -21.00 -8.46 -13.77
CA SER A 191 -20.09 -8.81 -12.68
C SER A 191 -18.67 -8.26 -12.94
N LEU A 192 -18.18 -8.38 -14.18
CA LEU A 192 -16.90 -7.80 -14.58
C LEU A 192 -16.92 -6.26 -14.50
N LEU A 193 -17.97 -5.61 -15.01
CA LEU A 193 -18.14 -4.16 -14.93
C LEU A 193 -18.21 -3.68 -13.47
N GLY A 194 -18.92 -4.38 -12.59
CA GLY A 194 -18.96 -4.10 -11.16
C GLY A 194 -17.59 -4.26 -10.49
N ALA A 195 -16.83 -5.28 -10.86
CA ALA A 195 -15.46 -5.47 -10.39
C ALA A 195 -14.54 -4.34 -10.88
N LEU A 196 -14.63 -3.94 -12.16
CA LEU A 196 -13.85 -2.83 -12.73
C LEU A 196 -14.23 -1.48 -12.10
N TRP A 197 -15.51 -1.25 -11.84
CA TRP A 197 -15.99 0.01 -11.26
C TRP A 197 -15.60 0.14 -9.79
N SER A 198 -15.69 -0.93 -9.00
CA SER A 198 -15.17 -0.96 -7.63
C SER A 198 -13.65 -0.78 -7.59
N LEU A 199 -12.91 -1.37 -8.54
CA LEU A 199 -11.47 -1.16 -8.72
C LEU A 199 -11.12 0.30 -9.05
N ALA A 200 -11.94 0.96 -9.88
CA ALA A 200 -11.78 2.36 -10.27
C ALA A 200 -12.08 3.33 -9.11
N LEU A 201 -13.12 3.05 -8.33
CA LEU A 201 -13.44 3.79 -7.11
C LEU A 201 -12.30 3.70 -6.10
N VAL A 202 -11.76 2.50 -5.89
CA VAL A 202 -10.61 2.30 -5.00
C VAL A 202 -9.36 3.07 -5.48
N SER A 203 -9.09 3.12 -6.79
CA SER A 203 -7.97 3.92 -7.31
C SER A 203 -8.19 5.43 -7.20
N LYS A 204 -9.43 5.92 -7.34
CA LYS A 204 -9.73 7.35 -7.16
C LYS A 204 -9.55 7.80 -5.72
N VAL A 205 -9.96 6.98 -4.76
CA VAL A 205 -9.75 7.25 -3.32
C VAL A 205 -8.26 7.25 -2.96
N GLU A 206 -7.45 6.44 -3.63
CA GLU A 206 -6.00 6.43 -3.42
C GLU A 206 -5.26 7.59 -4.09
N ALA A 207 -5.79 8.18 -5.16
CA ALA A 207 -5.22 9.37 -5.79
C ALA A 207 -5.50 10.68 -5.03
N LEU A 208 -6.46 10.65 -4.10
CA LEU A 208 -6.84 11.79 -3.25
C LEU A 208 -6.12 11.77 -1.88
N ARG A 209 -5.25 10.79 -1.61
CA ARG A 209 -4.44 10.66 -0.40
C ARG A 209 -2.97 10.91 -0.70
#